data_AF-A0A7G9P260-F1
#
_entry.id   AF-A0A7G9P260-F1
#
_cell.length_a   1.000
_cell.length_b   1.000
_cell.length_c   1.000
_cell.angle_alpha   90.00
_cell.angle_beta   90.00
_cell.angle_gamma   90.00
#
_symmetry.space_group_name_H-M   'P 1'
#
loop_
_entity.id
_entity.type
_entity.pdbx_description
1 polymer ?
#
loop_
_entity_poly.entity_id
_entity_poly.type
_entity_poly.pdbx_seq_one_letter_code
_entity_poly.pdbx_strand_id
1 'polypeptide(L)'
;MADAYYLTQAQIDRIARALNKIERQRLNRGGYDNSTGVGRGRVQQFKVVSQSDDYITCNTFDGSSSGSDSIIIAKPYHLRQSTWDGETNSDGWSFSYTNGYTRTASKTGESDVDQVIEPAYTAGDIIYASRSYGGTNEQDGSSSDIVWIDINADARRWVFDCDA
;
A
#
# COMPACT_ATOMS: atom_id res chain seq x y z
N MET A 1 35.88 -34.23 39.02
CA MET A 1 34.58 -33.58 39.27
C MET A 1 34.40 -32.57 38.15
N ALA A 2 33.36 -32.70 37.33
CA ALA A 2 33.13 -31.79 36.20
C ALA A 2 32.57 -30.47 36.73
N ASP A 3 33.27 -29.36 36.48
CA ASP A 3 32.79 -28.01 36.77
C ASP A 3 31.55 -27.74 35.91
N ALA A 4 30.40 -27.58 36.55
CA ALA A 4 29.20 -27.10 35.88
C ALA A 4 29.40 -25.61 35.60
N TYR A 5 29.65 -25.27 34.33
CA TYR A 5 29.70 -23.89 33.86
C TYR A 5 28.31 -23.25 33.99
N TYR A 6 28.08 -22.54 35.10
CA TYR A 6 26.89 -21.71 35.26
C TYR A 6 27.12 -20.33 34.63
N LEU A 7 26.14 -19.87 33.85
CA LEU A 7 26.15 -18.53 33.28
C LEU A 7 26.04 -17.48 34.39
N THR A 8 26.81 -16.41 34.27
CA THR A 8 26.69 -15.24 35.15
C THR A 8 25.39 -14.49 34.86
N GLN A 9 24.86 -13.76 35.86
CA GLN A 9 23.63 -12.98 35.70
C GLN A 9 23.72 -11.98 34.53
N ALA A 10 24.89 -11.37 34.32
CA ALA A 10 25.11 -10.45 33.20
C ALA A 10 25.02 -11.15 31.82
N GLN A 11 25.40 -12.43 31.72
CA GLN A 11 25.24 -13.22 30.50
C GLN A 11 23.77 -13.57 30.28
N ILE A 12 23.04 -13.92 31.34
CA ILE A 12 21.60 -14.19 31.30
C ILE A 12 20.84 -12.95 30.81
N ASP A 13 21.14 -11.77 31.34
CA ASP A 13 20.47 -10.52 30.95
C ASP A 13 20.79 -10.07 29.51
N ARG A 14 21.97 -10.44 28.99
CA ARG A 14 22.33 -10.20 27.58
C ARG A 14 21.56 -11.16 26.67
N ILE A 15 21.44 -12.43 27.05
CA ILE A 15 20.67 -13.43 26.31
C ILE A 15 19.19 -13.04 26.29
N ALA A 16 18.62 -12.63 27.42
CA ALA A 16 17.21 -12.20 27.50
C ALA A 16 16.93 -10.98 26.61
N ARG A 17 17.85 -10.00 26.57
CA ARG A 17 17.72 -8.84 25.66
C ARG A 17 17.85 -9.24 24.19
N ALA A 18 18.75 -10.15 23.87
CA ALA A 18 18.90 -10.66 22.51
C ALA A 18 17.65 -11.43 22.06
N LEU A 19 17.09 -12.28 22.91
CA LEU A 19 15.86 -13.04 22.64
C LEU A 19 14.66 -12.11 22.41
N ASN A 20 14.46 -11.11 23.26
CA ASN A 20 13.40 -10.11 23.07
C ASN A 20 13.57 -9.31 21.78
N LYS A 21 14.81 -8.97 21.40
CA LYS A 21 15.09 -8.31 20.11
C LYS A 21 14.77 -9.22 18.93
N ILE A 22 15.11 -10.50 19.03
CA ILE A 22 14.81 -11.51 18.00
C ILE A 22 13.30 -11.75 17.90
N GLU A 23 12.57 -11.81 19.01
CA GLU A 23 11.11 -11.97 19.00
C GLU A 23 10.41 -10.75 18.44
N ARG A 24 10.85 -9.53 18.79
CA ARG A 24 10.36 -8.30 18.14
C ARG A 24 10.66 -8.29 16.64
N GLN A 25 11.83 -8.77 16.23
CA GLN A 25 12.16 -8.90 14.81
C GLN A 25 11.36 -9.99 14.11
N ARG A 26 10.93 -11.05 14.82
CA ARG A 26 10.04 -12.10 14.31
C ARG A 26 8.58 -11.64 14.21
N LEU A 27 8.10 -10.87 15.18
CA LEU A 27 6.76 -10.29 15.15
C LEU A 27 6.66 -9.18 14.09
N ASN A 28 7.69 -8.33 13.96
CA ASN A 28 7.78 -7.36 12.85
C ASN A 28 8.08 -8.02 11.49
N ARG A 29 8.57 -9.27 11.47
CA ARG A 29 8.62 -10.14 10.29
C ARG A 29 7.35 -11.00 10.24
N GLY A 30 6.21 -10.39 9.95
CA GLY A 30 5.00 -11.12 9.60
C GLY A 30 5.33 -12.28 8.63
N GLY A 31 5.24 -13.52 9.11
CA GLY A 31 5.40 -14.75 8.33
C GLY A 31 6.66 -14.84 7.46
N TYR A 32 7.86 -14.70 8.01
CA TYR A 32 9.09 -15.05 7.26
C TYR A 32 9.40 -16.55 7.41
N ASP A 33 8.66 -17.40 6.67
CA ASP A 33 9.19 -18.72 6.35
C ASP A 33 10.34 -18.54 5.35
N ASN A 34 11.50 -19.07 5.71
CA ASN A 34 12.71 -19.07 4.90
C ASN A 34 12.88 -20.43 4.19
N SER A 35 11.77 -21.10 3.85
CA SER A 35 11.76 -22.30 3.04
C SER A 35 11.81 -21.95 1.55
N THR A 36 13.03 -21.97 1.01
CA THR A 36 13.37 -22.35 -0.37
C THR A 36 12.50 -21.79 -1.51
N GLY A 37 12.98 -20.72 -2.15
CA GLY A 37 12.78 -20.49 -3.59
C GLY A 37 11.38 -20.08 -4.05
N VAL A 38 11.35 -19.26 -5.09
CA VAL A 38 10.16 -18.70 -5.75
C VAL A 38 9.51 -17.55 -4.95
N GLY A 39 9.65 -16.33 -5.48
CA GLY A 39 9.01 -15.14 -4.96
C GLY A 39 7.50 -15.30 -4.93
N ARG A 40 6.96 -15.68 -3.77
CA ARG A 40 5.53 -15.67 -3.53
C ARG A 40 5.10 -14.21 -3.40
N GLY A 41 4.23 -13.76 -4.30
CA GLY A 41 3.55 -12.47 -4.19
C GLY A 41 2.93 -12.37 -2.80
N ARG A 42 3.51 -11.53 -1.94
CA ARG A 42 3.05 -11.37 -0.56
C ARG A 42 1.94 -10.33 -0.61
N VAL A 43 0.72 -10.75 -0.29
CA VAL A 43 -0.36 -9.83 0.09
C VAL A 43 -0.16 -9.47 1.55
N GLN A 44 -0.19 -8.18 1.87
CA GLN A 44 -0.01 -7.65 3.22
C GLN A 44 -1.03 -6.55 3.50
N GLN A 45 -1.46 -6.45 4.76
CA GLN A 45 -2.30 -5.35 5.23
C GLN A 45 -1.47 -4.11 5.54
N PHE A 46 -2.02 -2.96 5.19
CA PHE A 46 -1.46 -1.64 5.49
C PHE A 46 -2.54 -0.70 5.98
N LYS A 47 -2.15 0.27 6.79
CA LYS A 47 -3.07 1.29 7.31
C LYS A 47 -2.87 2.60 6.58
N VAL A 48 -3.91 3.10 5.94
CA VAL A 48 -3.87 4.33 5.15
C VAL A 48 -3.53 5.52 6.05
N VAL A 49 -2.61 6.36 5.57
CA VAL A 49 -2.24 7.64 6.20
C VAL A 49 -2.76 8.79 5.36
N SER A 50 -2.49 8.76 4.06
CA SER A 50 -2.92 9.78 3.12
C SER A 50 -2.98 9.21 1.70
N GLN A 51 -3.76 9.83 0.83
CA GLN A 51 -3.75 9.57 -0.61
C GLN A 51 -3.09 10.71 -1.36
N SER A 52 -2.36 10.36 -2.43
CA SER A 52 -1.85 11.28 -3.45
C SER A 52 -2.56 10.96 -4.77
N ASP A 53 -2.01 11.38 -5.91
CA ASP A 53 -2.69 11.28 -7.19
C ASP A 53 -2.73 9.83 -7.69
N ASP A 54 -1.57 9.17 -7.78
CA ASP A 54 -1.45 7.80 -8.30
C ASP A 54 -1.17 6.75 -7.22
N TYR A 55 -0.91 7.17 -5.98
CA TYR A 55 -0.51 6.30 -4.89
C TYR A 55 -1.13 6.70 -3.55
N ILE A 56 -0.98 5.82 -2.57
CA ILE A 56 -1.45 5.95 -1.20
C ILE A 56 -0.25 5.73 -0.28
N THR A 57 -0.07 6.63 0.68
CA THR A 57 0.91 6.47 1.75
C THR A 57 0.26 5.74 2.90
N CYS A 58 0.88 4.65 3.33
CA CYS A 58 0.37 3.80 4.39
C CYS A 58 1.46 3.49 5.42
N ASN A 59 1.04 3.13 6.63
CA ASN A 59 1.91 2.49 7.60
C ASN A 59 1.78 0.97 7.52
N THR A 60 2.82 0.25 7.95
CA THR A 60 2.71 -1.19 8.20
C THR A 60 1.63 -1.48 9.24
N PHE A 61 0.92 -2.61 9.09
CA PHE A 61 -0.13 -3.04 10.01
C PHE A 61 0.03 -4.53 10.32
N ASP A 62 -0.05 -4.90 11.59
CA ASP A 62 0.15 -6.28 12.07
C ASP A 62 -1.17 -7.00 12.40
N GLY A 63 -2.31 -6.38 12.06
CA GLY A 63 -3.65 -6.87 12.42
C GLY A 63 -4.23 -6.20 13.67
N SER A 64 -3.41 -5.49 14.46
CA SER A 64 -3.86 -4.79 15.67
C SER A 64 -3.36 -3.35 15.76
N SER A 65 -2.11 -3.10 15.39
CA SER A 65 -1.42 -1.82 15.60
C SER A 65 -0.77 -1.33 14.31
N SER A 66 -0.76 0.00 14.14
CA SER A 66 0.01 0.65 13.09
C SER A 66 1.48 0.70 13.50
N GLY A 67 2.37 0.30 12.59
CA GLY A 67 3.79 0.58 12.68
C GLY A 67 4.11 2.04 12.36
N SER A 68 5.40 2.38 12.41
CA SER A 68 5.94 3.71 12.09
C SER A 68 6.52 3.83 10.69
N ASP A 69 6.67 2.71 9.97
CA ASP A 69 7.28 2.69 8.65
C ASP A 69 6.28 3.15 7.60
N SER A 70 6.62 4.22 6.89
CA SER A 70 5.85 4.75 5.76
C SER A 70 6.13 3.94 4.50
N ILE A 71 5.08 3.40 3.89
CA ILE A 71 5.10 2.57 2.70
C ILE A 71 4.21 3.21 1.65
N ILE A 72 4.75 3.38 0.46
CA ILE A 72 4.03 3.92 -0.69
C ILE A 72 3.46 2.76 -1.50
N ILE A 73 2.17 2.84 -1.80
CA ILE A 73 1.39 1.79 -2.46
C ILE A 73 0.69 2.42 -3.64
N ALA A 74 0.95 1.93 -4.84
CA ALA A 74 0.30 2.44 -6.04
C ALA A 74 -1.19 2.08 -6.03
N LYS A 75 -2.04 3.01 -6.45
CA LYS A 75 -3.44 2.74 -6.71
C LYS A 75 -3.58 1.69 -7.83
N PRO A 76 -4.72 1.00 -7.92
CA PRO A 76 -5.06 0.22 -9.11
C PRO A 76 -4.97 1.08 -10.36
N TYR A 77 -4.51 0.52 -11.47
CA TYR A 77 -4.25 1.26 -12.72
C TYR A 77 -5.42 2.13 -13.20
N HIS A 78 -6.66 1.65 -13.07
CA HIS A 78 -7.86 2.39 -13.47
C HIS A 78 -8.25 3.55 -12.52
N LEU A 79 -7.63 3.63 -11.34
CA LEU A 79 -7.84 4.68 -10.33
C LEU A 79 -6.72 5.71 -10.30
N ARG A 80 -5.68 5.56 -11.14
CA ARG A 80 -4.58 6.52 -11.26
C ARG A 80 -5.03 7.73 -12.07
N GLN A 81 -4.44 8.88 -11.80
CA GLN A 81 -4.60 10.10 -12.58
C GLN A 81 -3.68 10.11 -13.79
N SER A 82 -2.36 9.95 -13.60
CA SER A 82 -1.35 10.16 -14.66
C SER A 82 -1.53 9.27 -15.88
N THR A 83 -2.22 8.15 -15.70
CA THR A 83 -2.57 7.20 -16.76
C THR A 83 -3.64 7.73 -17.72
N TRP A 84 -4.53 8.61 -17.26
CA TRP A 84 -5.75 9.00 -17.98
C TRP A 84 -5.91 10.52 -18.13
N ASP A 85 -5.10 11.32 -17.45
CA ASP A 85 -5.21 12.78 -17.46
C ASP A 85 -4.90 13.35 -18.85
N GLY A 86 -5.87 14.04 -19.44
CA GLY A 86 -5.76 14.57 -20.81
C GLY A 86 -5.83 13.51 -21.91
N GLU A 87 -6.02 12.24 -21.57
CA GLU A 87 -6.16 11.14 -22.53
C GLU A 87 -7.63 10.90 -22.89
N THR A 88 -7.87 10.45 -24.12
CA THR A 88 -9.19 9.99 -24.57
C THR A 88 -9.18 8.47 -24.70
N ASN A 89 -10.08 7.79 -24.00
CA ASN A 89 -10.18 6.34 -24.10
C ASN A 89 -10.79 5.89 -25.44
N SER A 90 -10.79 4.58 -25.70
CA SER A 90 -11.34 4.00 -26.94
C SER A 90 -12.82 4.30 -27.18
N ASP A 91 -13.54 4.65 -26.12
CA ASP A 91 -14.97 4.93 -26.15
C ASP A 91 -15.28 6.43 -26.34
N GLY A 92 -14.24 7.26 -26.52
CA GLY A 92 -14.33 8.69 -26.77
C GLY A 92 -14.50 9.56 -25.51
N TRP A 93 -14.31 9.00 -24.32
CA TRP A 93 -14.31 9.76 -23.07
C TRP A 93 -12.93 10.36 -22.81
N SER A 94 -12.90 11.65 -22.50
CA SER A 94 -11.73 12.36 -21.98
C SER A 94 -11.92 12.63 -20.49
N PHE A 95 -10.83 12.59 -19.73
CA PHE A 95 -10.85 12.82 -18.29
C PHE A 95 -9.99 14.02 -17.93
N SER A 96 -10.53 14.92 -17.11
CA SER A 96 -9.82 16.04 -16.51
C SER A 96 -9.84 15.91 -14.99
N TYR A 97 -8.68 15.86 -14.37
CA TYR A 97 -8.57 15.59 -12.94
C TYR A 97 -8.46 16.89 -12.14
N THR A 98 -9.27 17.01 -11.09
CA THR A 98 -9.08 18.06 -10.08
C THR A 98 -8.02 17.64 -9.06
N ASN A 99 -7.98 16.35 -8.75
CA ASN A 99 -7.00 15.66 -7.91
C ASN A 99 -7.10 14.15 -8.21
N GLY A 100 -6.22 13.29 -7.68
CA GLY A 100 -6.31 11.85 -8.00
C GLY A 100 -7.47 11.06 -7.38
N TYR A 101 -8.52 11.70 -6.88
CA TYR A 101 -9.76 11.05 -6.44
C TYR A 101 -11.04 11.77 -6.92
N THR A 102 -10.92 12.86 -7.68
CA THR A 102 -12.02 13.63 -8.28
C THR A 102 -11.66 14.04 -9.70
N ARG A 103 -12.54 13.76 -10.66
CA ARG A 103 -12.35 14.09 -12.07
C ARG A 103 -13.66 14.43 -12.76
N THR A 104 -13.59 15.14 -13.87
CA THR A 104 -14.70 15.34 -14.80
C THR A 104 -14.48 14.44 -16.01
N ALA A 105 -15.51 13.68 -16.40
CA ALA A 105 -15.53 12.89 -17.62
C ALA A 105 -16.36 13.61 -18.69
N SER A 106 -15.76 13.79 -19.86
CA SER A 106 -16.34 14.54 -20.98
C SER A 106 -16.36 13.69 -22.25
N LYS A 107 -17.43 13.82 -23.04
CA LYS A 107 -17.53 13.16 -24.34
C LYS A 107 -18.37 13.99 -25.30
N THR A 108 -17.91 14.09 -26.55
CA THR A 108 -18.60 14.92 -27.56
C THR A 108 -20.06 14.47 -27.74
N GLY A 109 -20.98 15.40 -27.57
CA GLY A 109 -22.42 15.15 -27.68
C GLY A 109 -23.07 14.60 -26.41
N GLU A 110 -22.31 14.42 -25.33
CA GLU A 110 -22.80 14.07 -24.00
C GLU A 110 -22.55 15.23 -23.03
N SER A 111 -23.30 15.29 -21.93
CA SER A 111 -23.03 16.23 -20.85
C SER A 111 -21.82 15.77 -20.05
N ASP A 112 -21.02 16.71 -19.58
CA ASP A 112 -19.94 16.42 -18.64
C ASP A 112 -20.51 15.86 -17.33
N VAL A 113 -19.79 14.91 -16.75
CA VAL A 113 -20.15 14.29 -15.48
C VAL A 113 -18.97 14.30 -14.52
N ASP A 114 -19.19 14.84 -13.33
CA ASP A 114 -18.21 14.77 -12.26
C ASP A 114 -18.22 13.37 -11.63
N GLN A 115 -17.03 12.91 -11.28
CA GLN A 115 -16.78 11.57 -10.77
C GLN A 115 -15.84 11.62 -9.58
N VAL A 116 -16.12 10.74 -8.61
CA VAL A 116 -15.30 10.53 -7.42
C VAL A 116 -14.97 9.05 -7.23
N ILE A 117 -13.88 8.75 -6.53
CA ILE A 117 -13.56 7.37 -6.14
C ILE A 117 -14.38 6.97 -4.92
N GLU A 118 -15.19 5.92 -5.05
CA GLU A 118 -15.94 5.34 -3.93
C GLU A 118 -15.73 3.82 -3.81
N PRO A 119 -15.50 3.30 -2.57
CA PRO A 119 -15.22 4.06 -1.35
C PRO A 119 -13.94 4.89 -1.43
N ALA A 120 -13.91 6.05 -0.76
CA ALA A 120 -12.69 6.87 -0.70
C ALA A 120 -11.57 6.16 0.08
N TYR A 121 -10.32 6.58 -0.12
CA TYR A 121 -9.22 6.20 0.76
C TYR A 121 -9.18 7.17 1.94
N THR A 122 -9.58 6.69 3.12
CA THR A 122 -9.62 7.51 4.33
C THR A 122 -8.46 7.15 5.25
N ALA A 123 -7.86 8.16 5.89
CA ALA A 123 -6.83 7.92 6.90
C ALA A 123 -7.37 6.99 8.00
N GLY A 124 -6.64 5.90 8.26
CA GLY A 124 -7.03 4.86 9.20
C GLY A 124 -7.66 3.62 8.57
N ASP A 125 -8.05 3.66 7.30
CA ASP A 125 -8.55 2.49 6.58
C ASP A 125 -7.48 1.39 6.51
N ILE A 126 -7.92 0.14 6.49
CA ILE A 126 -7.04 -1.02 6.25
C ILE A 126 -7.20 -1.42 4.79
N ILE A 127 -6.09 -1.41 4.05
CA ILE A 127 -6.04 -1.90 2.68
C ILE A 127 -5.14 -3.14 2.59
N TYR A 128 -5.32 -3.90 1.51
CA TYR A 128 -4.48 -5.05 1.19
C TYR A 128 -3.67 -4.72 -0.05
N ALA A 129 -2.35 -4.87 0.04
CA ALA A 129 -1.49 -4.64 -1.11
C ALA A 129 -0.64 -5.86 -1.40
N SER A 130 -0.36 -6.08 -2.68
CA SER A 130 0.58 -7.11 -3.13
C SER A 130 1.85 -6.46 -3.65
N ARG A 131 2.98 -7.12 -3.45
CA ARG A 131 4.23 -6.70 -4.08
C ARG A 131 4.24 -7.15 -5.54
N SER A 132 4.41 -6.20 -6.46
CA SER A 132 4.57 -6.47 -7.88
C SER A 132 6.02 -6.85 -8.20
N TYR A 133 6.22 -7.88 -9.05
CA TYR A 133 7.52 -8.24 -9.58
C TYR A 133 7.80 -7.39 -10.83
N GLY A 134 8.89 -6.61 -10.82
CA GLY A 134 9.12 -5.57 -11.83
C GLY A 134 8.41 -4.25 -11.55
N GLY A 135 7.77 -4.13 -10.38
CA GLY A 135 7.16 -2.90 -9.88
C GLY A 135 5.86 -2.51 -10.55
N THR A 136 5.49 -1.24 -10.46
CA THR A 136 4.17 -0.76 -10.91
C THR A 136 4.25 0.26 -12.04
N ASN A 137 5.47 0.56 -12.50
CA ASN A 137 5.79 1.64 -13.43
C ASN A 137 5.31 3.01 -12.93
N GLU A 138 5.11 3.14 -11.62
CA GLU A 138 4.66 4.37 -10.96
C GLU A 138 5.75 4.86 -10.03
N GLN A 139 5.88 6.18 -9.88
CA GLN A 139 6.95 6.76 -9.08
C GLN A 139 6.39 7.60 -7.94
N ASP A 140 7.06 7.57 -6.79
CA ASP A 140 6.72 8.36 -5.61
C ASP A 140 7.24 9.82 -5.67
N GLY A 141 7.55 10.32 -6.87
CA GLY A 141 8.19 11.63 -7.07
C GLY A 141 9.70 11.66 -6.75
N SER A 142 10.27 10.59 -6.16
CA SER A 142 11.71 10.46 -5.90
C SER A 142 12.45 9.67 -6.98
N SER A 143 11.82 9.40 -8.12
CA SER A 143 12.26 8.48 -9.19
C SER A 143 12.39 7.00 -8.78
N SER A 144 11.97 6.66 -7.56
CA SER A 144 11.87 5.27 -7.09
C SER A 144 10.58 4.65 -7.58
N ASP A 145 10.68 3.48 -8.21
CA ASP A 145 9.51 2.72 -8.66
C ASP A 145 8.77 2.13 -7.45
N ILE A 146 7.46 2.34 -7.42
CA ILE A 146 6.58 1.85 -6.38
C ILE A 146 6.39 0.35 -6.60
N VAL A 147 6.76 -0.45 -5.62
CA VAL A 147 6.76 -1.92 -5.73
C VAL A 147 5.50 -2.57 -5.17
N TRP A 148 4.64 -1.82 -4.49
CA TRP A 148 3.38 -2.30 -3.92
C TRP A 148 2.20 -1.77 -4.72
N ILE A 149 1.20 -2.62 -4.95
CA ILE A 149 -0.06 -2.25 -5.59
C ILE A 149 -1.22 -2.64 -4.68
N ASP A 150 -2.16 -1.73 -4.48
CA ASP A 150 -3.43 -2.04 -3.82
C ASP A 150 -4.20 -3.07 -4.67
N ILE A 151 -4.63 -4.16 -4.03
CA ILE A 151 -5.43 -5.20 -4.71
C ILE A 151 -6.90 -4.80 -4.85
N ASN A 152 -7.29 -3.66 -4.25
CA ASN A 152 -8.63 -3.10 -4.26
C ASN A 152 -9.70 -4.06 -3.74
N ALA A 153 -9.42 -4.70 -2.59
CA ALA A 153 -10.36 -5.63 -1.96
C ALA A 153 -11.70 -4.97 -1.59
N ASP A 154 -11.72 -3.65 -1.42
CA ASP A 154 -12.91 -2.86 -1.05
C ASP A 154 -13.75 -2.40 -2.26
N ALA A 155 -13.41 -2.87 -3.47
CA ALA A 155 -14.14 -2.58 -4.71
C ALA A 155 -14.28 -1.09 -5.05
N ARG A 156 -13.24 -0.30 -4.77
CA ARG A 156 -13.18 1.12 -5.12
C ARG A 156 -13.27 1.32 -6.62
N ARG A 157 -14.07 2.29 -7.04
CA ARG A 157 -14.27 2.64 -8.46
C ARG A 157 -14.63 4.11 -8.60
N TRP A 158 -14.47 4.62 -9.82
CA TRP A 158 -15.09 5.88 -10.20
C TRP A 158 -16.60 5.72 -10.24
N VAL A 159 -17.30 6.61 -9.54
CA VAL A 159 -18.76 6.74 -9.56
C VAL A 159 -19.13 8.18 -9.91
N PHE A 160 -20.36 8.42 -10.34
CA PHE A 160 -20.85 9.78 -10.52
C PHE A 160 -20.94 10.49 -9.16
N ASP A 161 -20.46 11.72 -9.12
CA ASP A 161 -20.67 12.59 -7.97
C ASP A 161 -22.13 13.06 -8.00
N CYS A 162 -22.95 12.56 -7.08
CA CYS A 162 -24.37 12.92 -7.00
C CYS A 162 -24.61 14.19 -6.18
N ASP A 163 -23.57 14.72 -5.53
CA ASP A 163 -23.65 15.89 -4.65
C ASP A 163 -23.02 17.15 -5.28
N ALA A 164 -22.60 17.08 -6.55
CA ALA A 164 -22.01 18.16 -7.33
C ALA A 164 -23.04 19.12 -7.96
#